data_AF-J3HZY6-F1
#
_entry.id   AF-J3HZY6-F1
#
_cell.length_a   1.000
_cell.length_b   1.000
_cell.length_c   1.000
_cell.angle_alpha   90.00
_cell.angle_beta   90.00
_cell.angle_gamma   90.00
#
_symmetry.space_group_name_H-M   'P 1'
#
loop_
_entity.id
_entity.type
_entity.pdbx_description
1 polymer ?
#
loop_
_entity_poly.entity_id
_entity_poly.type
_entity_poly.pdbx_seq_one_letter_code
_entity_poly.pdbx_strand_id
1 'polypeptide(L)'
;MTGFVLSIDDAEEEVAPLVSGEHTLEVVDPGDEDLAQKLAEKLPLASVILLDQKFFADMDPLSLKAADGASFVAHLRSWSRKGAIALAPLILLTNEEQAFANEVPAVGAALPLGGTFVGREFRIAPALDVEWVQLKSADGTKSRIDQLVRASDNAASLVGDDGVSLAELEDLLCLPSDRIWTEKARLELRAARPPVSQTSDEASDPFGASQIIRWLCHRALPFPGMLFSDIHAAWALGVSVEDFRSIRSSSAETPWMDDLIEAEYCGPLDEFMGRRWWKSGIDYLVWKLDQEAVRQGDRASAIKVLAPGAQVKEFFSVSAHVVTWTPDLQEETISSIDDSAQLRPPGWPVEALEPWIQKCDLDNDAILTSMVAEDD
;
A
#
# COMPACT_ATOMS: atom_id res chain seq x y z
N MET A 1 -2.54 -22.27 -1.62
CA MET A 1 -2.98 -22.94 -0.37
C MET A 1 -4.34 -22.37 -0.02
N THR A 2 -5.17 -23.09 0.73
CA THR A 2 -6.43 -22.54 1.26
C THR A 2 -6.09 -21.76 2.53
N GLY A 3 -6.10 -20.42 2.44
CA GLY A 3 -5.89 -19.56 3.61
C GLY A 3 -7.02 -19.68 4.63
N PHE A 4 -6.70 -19.41 5.90
CA PHE A 4 -7.66 -19.40 7.01
C PHE A 4 -7.94 -17.95 7.42
N VAL A 5 -9.20 -17.54 7.31
CA VAL A 5 -9.68 -16.21 7.70
C VAL A 5 -10.44 -16.35 9.01
N LEU A 6 -9.92 -15.71 10.06
CA LEU A 6 -10.61 -15.60 11.33
C LEU A 6 -11.36 -14.27 11.36
N SER A 7 -12.68 -14.29 11.55
CA SER A 7 -13.45 -13.08 11.79
C SER A 7 -13.89 -12.99 13.23
N ILE A 8 -13.79 -11.80 13.80
CA ILE A 8 -14.32 -11.44 15.10
C ILE A 8 -15.44 -10.42 14.83
N ASP A 9 -16.65 -10.94 14.70
CA ASP A 9 -17.85 -10.22 14.24
C ASP A 9 -19.08 -10.94 14.83
N ASP A 10 -20.10 -10.19 15.21
CA ASP A 10 -21.36 -10.71 15.76
C ASP A 10 -22.39 -11.05 14.67
N ALA A 11 -22.10 -10.73 13.40
CA ALA A 11 -22.95 -11.00 12.23
C ALA A 11 -22.21 -11.77 11.13
N GLU A 12 -22.19 -13.10 11.23
CA GLU A 12 -21.56 -13.99 10.22
C GLU A 12 -22.08 -13.73 8.79
N GLU A 13 -23.38 -13.42 8.64
CA GLU A 13 -24.00 -13.12 7.36
C GLU A 13 -23.45 -11.87 6.66
N GLU A 14 -22.88 -10.92 7.42
CA GLU A 14 -22.25 -9.72 6.86
C GLU A 14 -20.84 -10.01 6.34
N VAL A 15 -20.11 -10.91 7.01
CA VAL A 15 -18.70 -11.20 6.70
C VAL A 15 -18.54 -12.31 5.66
N ALA A 16 -19.38 -13.34 5.71
CA ALA A 16 -19.28 -14.49 4.80
C ALA A 16 -19.23 -14.09 3.30
N PRO A 17 -20.01 -13.10 2.81
CA PRO A 17 -19.91 -12.64 1.43
C PRO A 17 -18.57 -11.99 1.07
N LEU A 18 -17.87 -11.41 2.05
CA LEU A 18 -16.60 -10.70 1.89
C LEU A 18 -15.42 -11.64 1.68
N VAL A 19 -15.56 -12.92 2.04
CA VAL A 19 -14.48 -13.91 1.93
C VAL A 19 -14.66 -14.75 0.66
N SER A 20 -13.55 -15.03 -0.04
CA SER A 20 -13.54 -15.94 -1.18
C SER A 20 -13.89 -17.37 -0.74
N GLY A 21 -14.66 -18.09 -1.56
CA GLY A 21 -14.95 -19.51 -1.29
C GLY A 21 -13.73 -20.42 -1.38
N GLU A 22 -12.59 -19.89 -1.81
CA GLU A 22 -11.28 -20.55 -1.82
C GLU A 22 -10.60 -20.57 -0.44
N HIS A 23 -11.10 -19.79 0.51
CA HIS A 23 -10.57 -19.66 1.87
C HIS A 23 -11.53 -20.28 2.88
N THR A 24 -10.99 -20.75 4.01
CA THR A 24 -11.81 -21.19 5.15
C THR A 24 -12.11 -19.97 6.01
N LEU A 25 -13.38 -19.68 6.24
CA LEU A 25 -13.82 -18.65 7.19
C LEU A 25 -14.27 -19.29 8.49
N GLU A 26 -13.83 -18.75 9.61
CA GLU A 26 -14.40 -19.00 10.94
C GLU A 26 -14.76 -17.68 11.59
N VAL A 27 -16.02 -17.55 12.01
CA VAL A 27 -16.53 -16.38 12.72
C VAL A 27 -16.63 -16.70 14.21
N VAL A 28 -16.07 -15.83 15.03
CA VAL A 28 -16.11 -15.92 16.49
C VAL A 28 -16.87 -14.71 17.02
N ASP A 29 -17.99 -14.97 17.69
CA ASP A 29 -18.82 -13.93 18.29
C ASP A 29 -18.08 -13.37 19.53
N PRO A 30 -17.79 -12.06 19.59
CA PRO A 30 -17.15 -11.44 20.75
C PRO A 30 -18.01 -11.46 22.03
N GLY A 31 -19.29 -11.80 21.94
CA GLY A 31 -20.19 -12.09 23.05
C GLY A 31 -20.05 -13.49 23.67
N ASP A 32 -19.31 -14.40 23.04
CA ASP A 32 -19.15 -15.78 23.50
C ASP A 32 -18.49 -15.88 24.88
N GLU A 33 -19.05 -16.71 25.78
CA GLU A 33 -18.47 -16.94 27.12
C GLU A 33 -17.06 -17.57 27.07
N ASP A 34 -16.77 -18.32 26.00
CA ASP A 34 -15.50 -19.00 25.73
C ASP A 34 -14.62 -18.28 24.69
N LEU A 35 -14.91 -17.00 24.38
CA LEU A 35 -14.18 -16.18 23.40
C LEU A 35 -12.65 -16.30 23.55
N ALA A 36 -12.12 -16.16 24.76
CA ALA A 36 -10.68 -16.18 25.00
C ALA A 36 -10.05 -17.54 24.65
N GLN A 37 -10.76 -18.65 24.89
CA GLN A 37 -10.29 -19.98 24.52
C GLN A 37 -10.32 -20.16 23.01
N LYS A 38 -11.45 -19.81 22.35
CA LYS A 38 -11.58 -19.86 20.89
C LYS A 38 -10.49 -19.06 20.20
N LEU A 39 -10.26 -17.81 20.62
CA LEU A 39 -9.20 -16.97 20.05
C LEU A 39 -7.80 -17.56 20.26
N ALA A 40 -7.50 -18.09 21.44
CA ALA A 40 -6.19 -18.70 21.70
C ALA A 40 -5.92 -19.93 20.79
N GLU A 41 -6.96 -20.68 20.44
CA GLU A 41 -6.87 -21.84 19.54
C GLU A 41 -6.76 -21.42 18.06
N LYS A 42 -7.42 -20.33 17.65
CA LYS A 42 -7.59 -19.96 16.24
C LYS A 42 -6.62 -18.89 15.74
N LEU A 43 -6.23 -17.93 16.58
CA LEU A 43 -5.32 -16.83 16.18
C LEU A 43 -3.99 -17.33 15.58
N PRO A 44 -3.33 -18.38 16.12
CA PRO A 44 -2.08 -18.88 15.54
C PRO A 44 -2.22 -19.50 14.15
N LEU A 45 -3.44 -19.85 13.74
CA LEU A 45 -3.73 -20.50 12.46
C LEU A 45 -4.13 -19.48 11.38
N ALA A 46 -4.46 -18.25 11.76
CA ALA A 46 -5.03 -17.24 10.86
C ALA A 46 -4.01 -16.76 9.83
N SER A 47 -4.41 -16.75 8.57
CA SER A 47 -3.74 -16.03 7.49
C SER A 47 -4.04 -14.53 7.59
N VAL A 48 -5.29 -14.18 7.94
CA VAL A 48 -5.78 -12.81 8.15
C VAL A 48 -6.85 -12.84 9.25
N ILE A 49 -6.91 -11.77 10.02
CA ILE A 49 -7.95 -11.54 11.02
C ILE A 49 -8.82 -10.35 10.58
N LEU A 50 -10.11 -10.60 10.43
CA LEU A 50 -11.12 -9.58 10.19
C LEU A 50 -11.71 -9.20 11.54
N LEU A 51 -11.74 -7.91 11.85
CA LEU A 51 -12.27 -7.41 13.12
C LEU A 51 -13.36 -6.40 12.83
N ASP A 52 -14.58 -6.65 13.28
CA ASP A 52 -15.63 -5.65 13.17
C ASP A 52 -15.32 -4.43 14.05
N GLN A 53 -15.71 -3.25 13.59
CA GLN A 53 -15.49 -2.01 14.35
C GLN A 53 -16.49 -1.86 15.50
N LYS A 54 -17.72 -2.39 15.42
CA LYS A 54 -18.82 -2.14 16.37
C LYS A 54 -19.51 -3.40 16.88
N PHE A 55 -18.78 -4.29 17.53
CA PHE A 55 -19.38 -5.50 18.10
C PHE A 55 -19.87 -5.38 19.56
N PHE A 56 -19.75 -4.21 20.20
CA PHE A 56 -20.28 -3.97 21.57
C PHE A 56 -21.08 -2.67 21.66
N ALA A 57 -22.24 -2.62 20.99
CA ALA A 57 -23.08 -1.41 20.91
C ALA A 57 -23.59 -0.89 22.29
N ASP A 58 -23.71 -1.76 23.30
CA ASP A 58 -24.35 -1.45 24.58
C ASP A 58 -23.41 -1.43 25.80
N MET A 59 -22.09 -1.35 25.60
CA MET A 59 -21.18 -1.29 26.74
C MET A 59 -21.16 0.08 27.44
N ASP A 60 -21.12 0.04 28.77
CA ASP A 60 -20.90 1.22 29.61
C ASP A 60 -19.61 1.94 29.16
N PRO A 61 -19.63 3.25 28.86
CA PRO A 61 -18.44 4.02 28.50
C PRO A 61 -17.30 3.95 29.51
N LEU A 62 -17.58 3.56 30.76
CA LEU A 62 -16.59 3.36 31.82
C LEU A 62 -16.12 1.91 31.97
N SER A 63 -16.56 1.01 31.09
CA SER A 63 -16.11 -0.38 31.06
C SER A 63 -14.60 -0.46 30.79
N LEU A 64 -13.91 -1.32 31.55
CA LEU A 64 -12.50 -1.65 31.29
C LEU A 64 -12.31 -2.68 30.17
N LYS A 65 -13.41 -3.13 29.56
CA LYS A 65 -13.39 -4.02 28.39
C LYS A 65 -13.24 -3.17 27.12
N ALA A 66 -12.67 -3.75 26.07
CA ALA A 66 -12.57 -3.09 24.76
C ALA A 66 -13.96 -2.67 24.27
N ALA A 67 -14.16 -1.36 24.06
CA ALA A 67 -15.47 -0.82 23.67
C ALA A 67 -15.79 -1.04 22.19
N ASP A 68 -14.77 -1.19 21.36
CA ASP A 68 -14.85 -1.33 19.91
C ASP A 68 -13.68 -2.16 19.36
N GLY A 69 -13.72 -2.41 18.05
CA GLY A 69 -12.64 -3.14 17.38
C GLY A 69 -11.29 -2.45 17.51
N ALA A 70 -11.22 -1.13 17.37
CA ALA A 70 -9.98 -0.37 17.51
C ALA A 70 -9.32 -0.59 18.88
N SER A 71 -10.09 -0.54 19.96
CA SER A 71 -9.62 -0.83 21.31
C SER A 71 -9.20 -2.29 21.47
N PHE A 72 -9.90 -3.22 20.81
CA PHE A 72 -9.62 -4.64 20.87
C PHE A 72 -8.31 -5.04 20.17
N VAL A 73 -7.89 -4.30 19.14
CA VAL A 73 -6.56 -4.45 18.51
C VAL A 73 -5.45 -4.40 19.55
N ALA A 74 -5.50 -3.46 20.50
CA ALA A 74 -4.49 -3.34 21.55
C ALA A 74 -4.43 -4.59 22.45
N HIS A 75 -5.56 -5.24 22.72
CA HIS A 75 -5.63 -6.50 23.46
C HIS A 75 -5.00 -7.65 22.67
N LEU A 76 -5.33 -7.79 21.39
CA LEU A 76 -4.76 -8.82 20.51
C LEU A 76 -3.24 -8.67 20.38
N ARG A 77 -2.74 -7.45 20.16
CA ARG A 77 -1.31 -7.15 20.09
C ARG A 77 -0.61 -7.40 21.42
N SER A 78 -1.24 -7.04 22.54
CA SER A 78 -0.69 -7.35 23.87
C SER A 78 -0.65 -8.85 24.16
N TRP A 79 -1.66 -9.61 23.72
CA TRP A 79 -1.70 -11.06 23.86
C TRP A 79 -0.59 -11.72 23.03
N SER A 80 -0.46 -11.31 21.76
CA SER A 80 0.58 -11.78 20.83
C SER A 80 1.98 -11.58 21.41
N ARG A 81 2.29 -10.37 21.93
CA ARG A 81 3.59 -10.10 22.59
C ARG A 81 3.84 -10.97 23.83
N LYS A 82 2.83 -11.17 24.68
CA LYS A 82 2.97 -12.01 25.88
C LYS A 82 3.19 -13.48 25.54
N GLY A 83 2.58 -13.96 24.46
CA GLY A 83 2.72 -15.33 23.98
C GLY A 83 3.93 -15.57 23.08
N ALA A 84 4.63 -14.52 22.66
CA ALA A 84 5.61 -14.58 21.56
C ALA A 84 5.02 -15.25 20.31
N ILE A 85 3.75 -14.96 20.01
CA ILE A 85 3.02 -15.51 18.86
C ILE A 85 2.93 -14.42 17.81
N ALA A 86 3.39 -14.69 16.58
CA ALA A 86 3.18 -13.79 15.45
C ALA A 86 1.67 -13.68 15.17
N LEU A 87 1.14 -12.46 15.24
CA LEU A 87 -0.24 -12.20 14.88
C LEU A 87 -0.36 -12.05 13.36
N ALA A 88 -1.42 -12.61 12.77
CA ALA A 88 -1.76 -12.36 11.38
C ALA A 88 -2.09 -10.87 11.13
N PRO A 89 -2.05 -10.40 9.87
CA PRO A 89 -2.59 -9.09 9.49
C PRO A 89 -4.02 -8.90 10.03
N LEU A 90 -4.24 -7.78 10.72
CA LEU A 90 -5.53 -7.31 11.22
C LEU A 90 -6.13 -6.35 10.19
N ILE A 91 -7.39 -6.60 9.82
CA ILE A 91 -8.20 -5.70 9.00
C ILE A 91 -9.39 -5.26 9.84
N LEU A 92 -9.54 -3.96 10.04
CA LEU A 92 -10.72 -3.41 10.71
C LEU A 92 -11.84 -3.18 9.69
N LEU A 93 -12.97 -3.87 9.87
CA LEU A 93 -14.16 -3.75 9.03
C LEU A 93 -15.15 -2.77 9.65
N THR A 94 -15.79 -1.96 8.80
CA THR A 94 -16.88 -1.08 9.26
C THR A 94 -17.93 -0.91 8.17
N ASN A 95 -19.15 -0.59 8.57
CA ASN A 95 -20.25 -0.18 7.68
C ASN A 95 -20.34 1.35 7.53
N GLU A 96 -19.51 2.12 8.25
CA GLU A 96 -19.61 3.58 8.34
C GLU A 96 -18.41 4.26 7.69
N GLU A 97 -18.64 5.01 6.61
CA GLU A 97 -17.61 5.81 5.94
C GLU A 97 -16.91 6.80 6.88
N GLN A 98 -17.59 7.25 7.94
CA GLN A 98 -17.09 8.24 8.89
C GLN A 98 -16.61 7.63 10.21
N ALA A 99 -16.46 6.30 10.31
CA ALA A 99 -16.09 5.60 11.54
C ALA A 99 -14.83 6.17 12.21
N PHE A 100 -13.89 6.67 11.41
CA PHE A 100 -12.59 7.19 11.86
C PHE A 100 -12.43 8.69 11.64
N ALA A 101 -13.52 9.45 11.49
CA ALA A 101 -13.46 10.89 11.24
C ALA A 101 -12.77 11.67 12.38
N ASN A 102 -12.75 11.12 13.59
CA ASN A 102 -12.11 11.71 14.77
C ASN A 102 -10.66 11.26 14.98
N GLU A 103 -10.17 10.30 14.20
CA GLU A 103 -8.81 9.78 14.32
C GLU A 103 -7.80 10.75 13.71
N VAL A 104 -6.65 10.88 14.35
CA VAL A 104 -5.53 11.66 13.81
C VAL A 104 -4.71 10.73 12.91
N PRO A 105 -4.58 11.03 11.61
CA PRO A 105 -3.83 10.17 10.70
C PRO A 105 -2.34 10.17 11.04
N ALA A 106 -1.67 9.06 10.74
CA ALA A 106 -0.22 8.93 10.92
C ALA A 106 0.58 9.75 9.89
N VAL A 107 -0.07 10.11 8.77
CA VAL A 107 0.51 10.92 7.68
C VAL A 107 -0.41 12.09 7.34
N GLY A 108 0.16 13.29 7.28
CA GLY A 108 -0.56 14.55 7.05
C GLY A 108 -0.64 15.42 8.31
N ALA A 109 -1.56 16.37 8.30
CA ALA A 109 -1.76 17.27 9.42
C ALA A 109 -2.13 16.52 10.70
N ALA A 110 -1.63 16.99 11.85
CA ALA A 110 -1.94 16.45 13.17
C ALA A 110 -3.33 16.89 13.66
N LEU A 111 -4.35 16.61 12.86
CA LEU A 111 -5.75 16.96 13.09
C LEU A 111 -6.64 15.75 12.79
N PRO A 112 -7.85 15.69 13.37
CA PRO A 112 -8.83 14.66 13.02
C PRO A 112 -9.04 14.61 11.50
N LEU A 113 -9.13 13.39 10.96
CA LEU A 113 -9.27 13.14 9.53
C LEU A 113 -10.43 13.94 8.90
N GLY A 114 -11.56 14.00 9.62
CA GLY A 114 -12.82 14.53 9.12
C GLY A 114 -13.38 13.72 7.94
N GLY A 115 -14.69 13.83 7.71
CA GLY A 115 -15.33 13.22 6.54
C GLY A 115 -15.15 11.70 6.47
N THR A 116 -14.84 11.19 5.28
CA THR A 116 -14.71 9.75 4.99
C THR A 116 -13.27 9.26 5.08
N PHE A 117 -13.07 8.02 5.54
CA PHE A 117 -11.76 7.36 5.49
C PHE A 117 -11.50 6.64 4.16
N VAL A 118 -12.51 6.50 3.29
CA VAL A 118 -12.39 5.75 2.02
C VAL A 118 -11.39 6.43 1.09
N GLY A 119 -10.43 5.67 0.59
CA GLY A 119 -9.25 6.15 -0.14
C GLY A 119 -8.15 6.76 0.74
N ARG A 120 -8.38 6.89 2.05
CA ARG A 120 -7.42 7.40 3.05
C ARG A 120 -7.00 6.32 4.04
N GLU A 121 -7.26 5.06 3.71
CA GLU A 121 -7.08 3.91 4.60
C GLU A 121 -5.64 3.79 5.08
N PHE A 122 -4.66 3.99 4.18
CA PHE A 122 -3.22 3.91 4.50
C PHE A 122 -2.76 5.00 5.49
N ARG A 123 -3.51 6.09 5.65
CA ARG A 123 -3.21 7.17 6.60
C ARG A 123 -3.74 6.87 8.00
N ILE A 124 -4.82 6.11 8.09
CA ILE A 124 -5.54 5.80 9.34
C ILE A 124 -5.14 4.45 9.92
N ALA A 125 -4.94 3.43 9.08
CA ALA A 125 -4.57 2.09 9.53
C ALA A 125 -3.36 2.08 10.49
N PRO A 126 -2.26 2.86 10.25
CA PRO A 126 -1.15 2.91 11.20
C PRO A 126 -1.52 3.51 12.55
N ALA A 127 -2.43 4.50 12.60
CA ALA A 127 -2.88 5.12 13.85
C ALA A 127 -3.70 4.15 14.71
N LEU A 128 -4.38 3.19 14.08
CA LEU A 128 -5.17 2.15 14.73
C LEU A 128 -4.39 0.84 14.98
N ASP A 129 -3.09 0.79 14.65
CA ASP A 129 -2.22 -0.39 14.76
C ASP A 129 -2.75 -1.65 14.02
N VAL A 130 -3.46 -1.42 12.90
CA VAL A 130 -3.96 -2.45 11.97
C VAL A 130 -3.26 -2.35 10.64
N GLU A 131 -3.22 -3.45 9.89
CA GLU A 131 -2.62 -3.47 8.55
C GLU A 131 -3.50 -2.74 7.53
N TRP A 132 -4.82 -2.81 7.70
CA TRP A 132 -5.77 -2.13 6.81
C TRP A 132 -7.10 -1.80 7.50
N VAL A 133 -7.82 -0.82 6.97
CA VAL A 133 -9.22 -0.51 7.33
C VAL A 133 -10.09 -0.63 6.08
N GLN A 134 -11.28 -1.21 6.19
CA GLN A 134 -12.08 -1.53 5.01
C GLN A 134 -13.58 -1.34 5.28
N LEU A 135 -14.23 -0.60 4.38
CA LEU A 135 -15.69 -0.49 4.37
C LEU A 135 -16.29 -1.80 3.83
N LYS A 136 -17.15 -2.48 4.59
CA LYS A 136 -17.76 -3.78 4.19
C LYS A 136 -18.53 -3.67 2.87
N SER A 137 -19.18 -2.53 2.64
CA SER A 137 -19.99 -2.27 1.44
C SER A 137 -19.21 -1.74 0.24
N ALA A 138 -17.90 -1.49 0.36
CA ALA A 138 -17.13 -0.95 -0.76
C ALA A 138 -16.91 -2.00 -1.86
N ASP A 139 -16.95 -1.53 -3.10
CA ASP A 139 -16.61 -2.36 -4.26
C ASP A 139 -15.18 -2.90 -4.13
N GLY A 140 -15.01 -4.18 -4.47
CA GLY A 140 -13.70 -4.84 -4.40
C GLY A 140 -13.24 -5.28 -3.01
N THR A 141 -14.01 -5.06 -1.94
CA THR A 141 -13.68 -5.54 -0.57
C THR A 141 -13.25 -7.00 -0.54
N LYS A 142 -14.01 -7.86 -1.23
CA LYS A 142 -13.70 -9.29 -1.33
C LYS A 142 -12.36 -9.58 -2.00
N SER A 143 -12.05 -8.87 -3.09
CA SER A 143 -10.78 -9.03 -3.80
C SER A 143 -9.61 -8.57 -2.93
N ARG A 144 -9.77 -7.47 -2.18
CA ARG A 144 -8.74 -6.98 -1.26
C ARG A 144 -8.44 -7.96 -0.13
N ILE A 145 -9.48 -8.56 0.47
CA ILE A 145 -9.30 -9.59 1.51
C ILE A 145 -8.59 -10.81 0.92
N ASP A 146 -9.00 -11.30 -0.27
CA ASP A 146 -8.33 -12.41 -0.96
C ASP A 146 -6.83 -12.11 -1.22
N GLN A 147 -6.51 -10.91 -1.70
CA GLN A 147 -5.13 -10.48 -1.90
C GLN A 147 -4.33 -10.45 -0.60
N LEU A 148 -4.89 -9.95 0.50
CA LEU A 148 -4.24 -9.94 1.82
C LEU A 148 -4.01 -11.35 2.36
N VAL A 149 -4.96 -12.26 2.19
CA VAL A 149 -4.81 -13.67 2.58
C VAL A 149 -3.68 -14.32 1.79
N ARG A 150 -3.68 -14.19 0.47
CA ARG A 150 -2.64 -14.75 -0.40
C ARG A 150 -1.26 -14.16 -0.10
N ALA A 151 -1.19 -12.85 0.09
CA ALA A 151 0.05 -12.15 0.44
C ALA A 151 0.59 -12.62 1.79
N SER A 152 -0.29 -12.77 2.80
CA SER A 152 0.08 -13.24 4.13
C SER A 152 0.58 -14.68 4.12
N ASP A 153 -0.12 -15.59 3.43
CA ASP A 153 0.30 -16.99 3.27
C ASP A 153 1.64 -17.10 2.54
N ASN A 154 1.82 -16.35 1.46
CA ASN A 154 3.07 -16.32 0.70
C ASN A 154 4.22 -15.81 1.58
N ALA A 155 4.01 -14.71 2.31
CA ALA A 155 4.99 -14.19 3.25
C ALA A 155 5.29 -15.21 4.35
N ALA A 156 4.28 -15.82 4.98
CA ALA A 156 4.46 -16.82 6.03
C ALA A 156 5.21 -18.07 5.55
N SER A 157 5.08 -18.42 4.26
CA SER A 157 5.84 -19.54 3.68
C SER A 157 7.34 -19.26 3.52
N LEU A 158 7.72 -17.98 3.48
CA LEU A 158 9.11 -17.53 3.32
C LEU A 158 9.73 -17.07 4.64
N VAL A 159 8.94 -16.47 5.53
CA VAL A 159 9.37 -16.07 6.87
C VAL A 159 9.50 -17.33 7.73
N GLY A 160 10.72 -17.86 7.84
CA GLY A 160 11.04 -18.90 8.82
C GLY A 160 10.98 -18.35 10.26
N ASP A 161 11.26 -19.21 11.24
CA ASP A 161 11.26 -18.82 12.66
C ASP A 161 12.27 -17.70 12.99
N ASP A 162 13.32 -17.55 12.17
CA ASP A 162 14.39 -16.55 12.34
C ASP A 162 14.09 -15.19 11.66
N GLY A 163 12.89 -15.04 11.09
CA GLY A 163 12.44 -13.87 10.34
C GLY A 163 12.84 -13.88 8.86
N VAL A 164 12.93 -12.70 8.23
CA VAL A 164 13.13 -12.57 6.77
C VAL A 164 14.44 -11.85 6.44
N SER A 165 15.27 -12.45 5.60
CA SER A 165 16.45 -11.80 5.04
C SER A 165 16.05 -10.87 3.89
N LEU A 166 16.94 -9.94 3.53
CA LEU A 166 16.68 -9.07 2.39
C LEU A 166 16.58 -9.86 1.06
N ALA A 167 17.33 -10.95 0.90
CA ALA A 167 17.27 -11.77 -0.31
C ALA A 167 15.94 -12.51 -0.44
N GLU A 168 15.44 -13.10 0.65
CA GLU A 168 14.10 -13.72 0.67
C GLU A 168 13.00 -12.69 0.41
N LEU A 169 13.18 -11.45 0.89
CA LEU A 169 12.26 -10.37 0.58
C LEU A 169 12.33 -9.94 -0.89
N GLU A 170 13.52 -9.88 -1.51
CA GLU A 170 13.66 -9.63 -2.95
C GLU A 170 12.89 -10.67 -3.77
N ASP A 171 13.02 -11.95 -3.40
CA ASP A 171 12.30 -13.06 -4.02
C ASP A 171 10.79 -12.95 -3.78
N LEU A 172 10.35 -12.65 -2.54
CA LEU A 172 8.95 -12.43 -2.20
C LEU A 172 8.33 -11.32 -3.05
N LEU A 173 9.04 -10.19 -3.18
CA LEU A 173 8.60 -9.03 -3.95
C LEU A 173 8.71 -9.25 -5.47
N CYS A 174 9.18 -10.43 -5.90
CA CYS A 174 9.39 -10.77 -7.31
C CYS A 174 10.30 -9.74 -8.01
N LEU A 175 11.35 -9.29 -7.32
CA LEU A 175 12.35 -8.40 -7.92
C LEU A 175 13.19 -9.18 -8.94
N PRO A 176 13.21 -8.81 -10.24
CA PRO A 176 13.99 -9.51 -11.24
C PRO A 176 15.48 -9.52 -10.88
N SER A 177 16.15 -10.68 -10.97
CA SER A 177 17.55 -10.82 -10.51
C SER A 177 18.60 -10.50 -11.58
N ASP A 178 18.22 -10.49 -12.86
CA ASP A 178 19.11 -10.45 -14.02
C ASP A 178 18.93 -9.18 -14.90
N ARG A 179 18.25 -8.15 -14.38
CA ARG A 179 18.03 -6.89 -15.10
C ARG A 179 19.12 -5.87 -14.77
N ILE A 180 19.43 -5.01 -15.75
CA ILE A 180 20.46 -3.96 -15.60
C ILE A 180 20.15 -2.99 -14.45
N TRP A 181 18.86 -2.78 -14.17
CA TRP A 181 18.39 -1.85 -13.13
C TRP A 181 18.17 -2.51 -11.76
N THR A 182 18.31 -3.84 -11.64
CA THR A 182 18.07 -4.58 -10.39
C THR A 182 18.91 -4.06 -9.23
N GLU A 183 20.20 -3.79 -9.43
CA GLU A 183 21.06 -3.28 -8.34
C GLU A 183 20.57 -1.94 -7.79
N LYS A 184 20.03 -1.06 -8.65
CA LYS A 184 19.44 0.20 -8.20
C LYS A 184 18.15 -0.05 -7.43
N ALA A 185 17.30 -0.97 -7.89
CA ALA A 185 16.08 -1.35 -7.18
C ALA A 185 16.39 -1.94 -5.79
N ARG A 186 17.47 -2.73 -5.65
CA ARG A 186 17.95 -3.23 -4.35
C ARG A 186 18.36 -2.11 -3.42
N LEU A 187 18.99 -1.05 -3.92
CA LEU A 187 19.35 0.12 -3.11
C LEU A 187 18.09 0.89 -2.67
N GLU A 188 17.12 1.08 -3.58
CA GLU A 188 15.83 1.70 -3.27
C GLU A 188 15.04 0.88 -2.23
N LEU A 189 15.01 -0.46 -2.38
CA LEU A 189 14.42 -1.38 -1.39
C LEU A 189 15.10 -1.25 -0.02
N ARG A 190 16.43 -1.20 0.05
CA ARG A 190 17.14 -0.97 1.32
C ARG A 190 16.80 0.40 1.92
N ALA A 191 16.68 1.43 1.10
CA ALA A 191 16.32 2.77 1.54
C ALA A 191 14.89 2.83 2.11
N ALA A 192 13.98 2.00 1.60
CA ALA A 192 12.62 1.84 2.11
C ALA A 192 12.53 1.11 3.46
N ARG A 193 13.66 0.64 4.00
CA ARG A 193 13.80 0.01 5.33
C ARG A 193 12.73 -1.06 5.61
N PRO A 194 12.63 -2.10 4.77
CA PRO A 194 11.72 -3.19 5.04
C PRO A 194 12.04 -3.88 6.38
N PRO A 195 11.05 -4.54 7.00
CA PRO A 195 11.26 -5.31 8.22
C PRO A 195 12.07 -6.57 7.88
N VAL A 196 13.41 -6.47 7.97
CA VAL A 196 14.34 -7.60 7.77
C VAL A 196 15.05 -7.93 9.07
N SER A 197 15.25 -9.20 9.36
CA SER A 197 16.03 -9.66 10.51
C SER A 197 17.51 -9.42 10.25
N GLN A 198 18.14 -8.49 10.99
CA GLN A 198 19.55 -8.14 10.74
C GLN A 198 20.56 -9.03 11.48
N THR A 199 20.21 -9.75 12.55
CA THR A 199 21.13 -10.68 13.24
C THR A 199 20.41 -11.58 14.26
N SER A 200 20.89 -12.83 14.35
CA SER A 200 20.43 -13.99 15.12
C SER A 200 20.65 -13.94 16.64
N ASP A 201 20.53 -12.78 17.29
CA ASP A 201 20.58 -12.76 18.75
C ASP A 201 19.24 -13.23 19.32
N GLU A 202 19.31 -14.29 20.15
CA GLU A 202 18.26 -15.22 20.63
C GLU A 202 17.07 -14.61 21.39
N ALA A 203 16.81 -13.31 21.27
CA ALA A 203 15.72 -12.61 21.97
C ALA A 203 14.98 -11.58 21.10
N SER A 204 15.07 -11.69 19.77
CA SER A 204 14.31 -10.81 18.88
C SER A 204 12.84 -11.23 18.82
N ASP A 205 11.94 -10.26 18.97
CA ASP A 205 10.51 -10.45 18.77
C ASP A 205 10.28 -11.10 17.38
N PRO A 206 9.43 -12.13 17.27
CA PRO A 206 9.20 -12.81 15.99
C PRO A 206 8.63 -11.82 14.96
N PHE A 207 9.47 -11.42 14.01
CA PHE A 207 9.05 -10.64 12.84
C PHE A 207 8.29 -11.57 11.89
N GLY A 208 6.98 -11.69 12.09
CA GLY A 208 6.12 -12.51 11.25
C GLY A 208 5.70 -11.83 9.94
N ALA A 209 5.02 -12.60 9.07
CA ALA A 209 4.41 -12.14 7.82
C ALA A 209 3.63 -10.81 7.96
N SER A 210 2.93 -10.61 9.08
CA SER A 210 2.17 -9.37 9.35
C SER A 210 3.02 -8.10 9.28
N GLN A 211 4.30 -8.13 9.65
CA GLN A 211 5.16 -6.94 9.57
C GLN A 211 5.48 -6.57 8.11
N ILE A 212 5.68 -7.57 7.25
CA ILE A 212 5.90 -7.36 5.82
C ILE A 212 4.64 -6.77 5.19
N ILE A 213 3.47 -7.36 5.48
CA ILE A 213 2.17 -6.86 4.98
C ILE A 213 1.92 -5.44 5.46
N ARG A 214 2.19 -5.15 6.75
CA ARG A 214 2.11 -3.80 7.31
C ARG A 214 2.99 -2.82 6.55
N TRP A 215 4.27 -3.17 6.33
CA TRP A 215 5.19 -2.32 5.59
C TRP A 215 4.73 -2.08 4.14
N LEU A 216 4.19 -3.10 3.47
CA LEU A 216 3.63 -2.95 2.13
C LEU A 216 2.44 -1.98 2.11
N CYS A 217 1.45 -2.19 2.98
CA CYS A 217 0.24 -1.39 3.05
C CYS A 217 0.47 0.05 3.55
N HIS A 218 1.44 0.25 4.44
CA HIS A 218 1.64 1.54 5.12
C HIS A 218 2.77 2.37 4.55
N ARG A 219 3.66 1.80 3.73
CA ARG A 219 4.89 2.49 3.31
C ARG A 219 5.27 2.24 1.85
N ALA A 220 5.33 0.98 1.41
CA ALA A 220 5.88 0.68 0.09
C ALA A 220 4.91 0.98 -1.07
N LEU A 221 3.63 0.64 -0.92
CA LEU A 221 2.62 0.78 -1.98
C LEU A 221 1.95 2.16 -2.05
N PRO A 222 1.70 2.88 -0.93
CA PRO A 222 1.00 4.17 -0.99
C PRO A 222 1.85 5.33 -1.50
N PHE A 223 3.18 5.24 -1.39
CA PHE A 223 4.08 6.37 -1.61
C PHE A 223 5.03 6.10 -2.78
N PRO A 224 5.36 7.13 -3.59
CA PRO A 224 6.27 7.00 -4.74
C PRO A 224 7.74 6.94 -4.29
N GLY A 225 8.11 5.84 -3.64
CA GLY A 225 9.47 5.53 -3.20
C GLY A 225 10.16 4.56 -4.17
N MET A 226 10.27 3.30 -3.77
CA MET A 226 10.83 2.25 -4.63
C MET A 226 9.85 1.76 -5.71
N LEU A 227 8.55 2.03 -5.52
CA LEU A 227 7.47 1.68 -6.45
C LEU A 227 6.75 2.95 -6.92
N PHE A 228 6.40 2.98 -8.20
CA PHE A 228 5.59 4.03 -8.83
C PHE A 228 4.20 3.51 -9.17
N SER A 229 3.21 4.40 -9.09
CA SER A 229 1.90 4.20 -9.72
C SER A 229 1.98 4.41 -11.24
N ASP A 230 0.88 4.13 -11.95
CA ASP A 230 0.75 4.50 -13.37
C ASP A 230 0.97 6.00 -13.62
N ILE A 231 0.57 6.86 -12.68
CA ILE A 231 0.71 8.32 -12.83
C ILE A 231 2.18 8.72 -12.74
N HIS A 232 2.91 8.21 -11.74
CA HIS A 232 4.35 8.46 -11.61
C HIS A 232 5.16 7.84 -12.76
N ALA A 233 4.79 6.66 -13.24
CA ALA A 233 5.43 6.04 -14.40
C ALA A 233 5.21 6.86 -15.69
N ALA A 234 3.99 7.36 -15.91
CA ALA A 234 3.67 8.25 -17.02
C ALA A 234 4.44 9.59 -16.93
N TRP A 235 4.48 10.18 -15.73
CA TRP A 235 5.25 11.40 -15.44
C TRP A 235 6.73 11.22 -15.77
N ALA A 236 7.36 10.13 -15.31
CA ALA A 236 8.77 9.87 -15.57
C ALA A 236 9.09 9.74 -17.07
N LEU A 237 8.18 9.12 -17.85
CA LEU A 237 8.30 9.00 -19.30
C LEU A 237 7.98 10.31 -20.06
N GLY A 238 7.35 11.28 -19.40
CA GLY A 238 6.95 12.56 -19.98
C GLY A 238 5.72 12.45 -20.89
N VAL A 239 4.78 11.56 -20.56
CA VAL A 239 3.54 11.30 -21.33
C VAL A 239 2.31 11.33 -20.43
N SER A 240 1.12 11.49 -21.00
CA SER A 240 -0.14 11.40 -20.24
C SER A 240 -0.37 9.98 -19.68
N VAL A 241 -1.21 9.86 -18.65
CA VAL A 241 -1.56 8.56 -18.05
C VAL A 241 -2.28 7.66 -19.07
N GLU A 242 -3.14 8.24 -19.91
CA GLU A 242 -3.81 7.54 -21.00
C GLU A 242 -2.82 7.02 -22.05
N ASP A 243 -1.83 7.83 -22.43
CA ASP A 243 -0.80 7.44 -23.38
C ASP A 243 0.10 6.34 -22.78
N PHE A 244 0.44 6.41 -21.50
CA PHE A 244 1.17 5.35 -20.79
C PHE A 244 0.39 4.03 -20.79
N ARG A 245 -0.92 4.08 -20.51
CA ARG A 245 -1.79 2.90 -20.62
C ARG A 245 -1.86 2.37 -22.06
N SER A 246 -1.87 3.26 -23.07
CA SER A 246 -1.80 2.85 -24.48
C SER A 246 -0.47 2.17 -24.82
N ILE A 247 0.65 2.68 -24.30
CA ILE A 247 1.97 2.06 -24.46
C ILE A 247 1.94 0.66 -23.86
N ARG A 248 1.53 0.53 -22.60
CA ARG A 248 1.47 -0.77 -21.90
C ARG A 248 0.51 -1.78 -22.54
N SER A 249 -0.54 -1.31 -23.19
CA SER A 249 -1.50 -2.18 -23.92
C SER A 249 -1.02 -2.57 -25.31
N SER A 250 0.10 -2.01 -25.79
CA SER A 250 0.65 -2.35 -27.09
C SER A 250 1.13 -3.80 -27.11
N SER A 251 0.82 -4.53 -28.19
CA SER A 251 1.30 -5.90 -28.43
C SER A 251 2.66 -5.91 -29.13
N ALA A 252 3.44 -4.84 -29.01
CA ALA A 252 4.72 -4.71 -29.67
C ALA A 252 5.77 -5.61 -29.01
N GLU A 253 6.39 -6.48 -29.80
CA GLU A 253 7.48 -7.36 -29.37
C GLU A 253 8.82 -6.66 -29.57
N THR A 254 9.14 -5.67 -28.72
CA THR A 254 10.44 -5.01 -28.72
C THR A 254 11.16 -5.23 -27.39
N PRO A 255 12.50 -5.19 -27.35
CA PRO A 255 13.24 -5.29 -26.09
C PRO A 255 12.88 -4.21 -25.07
N TRP A 256 12.41 -3.04 -25.52
CA TRP A 256 11.97 -1.97 -24.62
C TRP A 256 10.61 -2.27 -23.98
N MET A 257 9.70 -2.90 -24.74
CA MET A 257 8.43 -3.39 -24.20
C MET A 257 8.60 -4.55 -23.23
N ASP A 258 9.54 -5.47 -23.51
CA ASP A 258 9.90 -6.55 -22.59
C ASP A 258 10.41 -5.98 -21.26
N ASP A 259 11.30 -4.99 -21.30
CA ASP A 259 11.78 -4.32 -20.08
C ASP A 259 10.68 -3.54 -19.35
N LEU A 260 9.68 -3.00 -20.06
CA LEU A 260 8.52 -2.38 -19.44
C LEU A 260 7.67 -3.40 -18.69
N ILE A 261 7.39 -4.56 -19.29
CA ILE A 261 6.65 -5.64 -18.63
C ILE A 261 7.39 -6.12 -17.38
N GLU A 262 8.71 -6.24 -17.44
CA GLU A 262 9.55 -6.68 -16.33
C GLU A 262 9.73 -5.62 -15.23
N ALA A 263 9.47 -4.36 -15.55
CA ALA A 263 9.41 -3.28 -14.57
C ALA A 263 8.07 -3.26 -13.81
N GLU A 264 7.03 -3.97 -14.26
CA GLU A 264 5.77 -4.09 -13.55
C GLU A 264 5.97 -4.90 -12.25
N TYR A 265 5.43 -4.39 -11.14
CA TYR A 265 5.47 -5.09 -9.87
C TYR A 265 4.42 -6.21 -9.87
N CYS A 266 4.86 -7.44 -9.67
CA CYS A 266 4.02 -8.65 -9.63
C CYS A 266 4.14 -9.42 -8.30
N GLY A 267 4.62 -8.74 -7.26
CA GLY A 267 4.74 -9.30 -5.91
C GLY A 267 3.40 -9.30 -5.15
N PRO A 268 3.43 -9.60 -3.84
CA PRO A 268 2.25 -9.55 -2.98
C PRO A 268 1.55 -8.19 -3.03
N LEU A 269 0.21 -8.20 -3.09
CA LEU A 269 -0.61 -6.97 -3.10
C LEU A 269 -0.38 -6.09 -4.35
N ASP A 270 0.04 -6.67 -5.48
CA ASP A 270 0.27 -6.00 -6.77
C ASP A 270 -0.96 -5.25 -7.32
N GLU A 271 -2.16 -5.73 -7.04
CA GLU A 271 -3.42 -5.08 -7.44
C GLU A 271 -4.09 -4.30 -6.29
N PHE A 272 -3.52 -4.30 -5.08
CA PHE A 272 -4.20 -3.85 -3.87
C PHE A 272 -4.45 -2.33 -3.85
N MET A 273 -3.50 -1.56 -4.39
CA MET A 273 -3.58 -0.10 -4.57
C MET A 273 -3.51 0.28 -6.06
N GLY A 274 -3.98 -0.62 -6.93
CA GLY A 274 -3.76 -0.56 -8.37
C GLY A 274 -2.32 -0.91 -8.75
N ARG A 275 -2.08 -1.01 -10.06
CA ARG A 275 -0.79 -1.42 -10.62
C ARG A 275 0.36 -0.58 -10.08
N ARG A 276 1.50 -1.25 -9.84
CA ARG A 276 2.75 -0.63 -9.43
C ARG A 276 3.90 -1.02 -10.35
N TRP A 277 4.96 -0.20 -10.33
CA TRP A 277 6.13 -0.33 -11.18
C TRP A 277 7.39 -0.14 -10.35
N TRP A 278 8.42 -0.95 -10.56
CA TRP A 278 9.73 -0.69 -10.00
C TRP A 278 10.26 0.64 -10.52
N LYS A 279 10.48 1.62 -9.63
CA LYS A 279 10.97 2.95 -9.99
C LYS A 279 12.26 2.86 -10.82
N SER A 280 13.22 2.05 -10.38
CA SER A 280 14.47 1.80 -11.11
C SER A 280 14.27 1.24 -12.52
N GLY A 281 13.24 0.42 -12.74
CA GLY A 281 12.87 -0.10 -14.06
C GLY A 281 12.34 1.01 -14.97
N ILE A 282 11.46 1.87 -14.45
CA ILE A 282 10.97 3.05 -15.18
C ILE A 282 12.12 4.02 -15.50
N ASP A 283 12.98 4.33 -14.54
CA ASP A 283 14.16 5.19 -14.75
C ASP A 283 15.06 4.66 -15.88
N TYR A 284 15.23 3.34 -15.96
CA TYR A 284 15.99 2.69 -17.03
C TYR A 284 15.31 2.80 -18.40
N LEU A 285 13.98 2.68 -18.46
CA LEU A 285 13.20 2.85 -19.68
C LEU A 285 13.26 4.29 -20.19
N VAL A 286 13.23 5.28 -19.29
CA VAL A 286 13.43 6.71 -19.61
C VAL A 286 14.80 6.92 -20.23
N TRP A 287 15.85 6.35 -19.64
CA TRP A 287 17.20 6.42 -20.21
C TRP A 287 17.28 5.82 -21.62
N LYS A 288 16.65 4.66 -21.85
CA LYS A 288 16.57 4.06 -23.20
C LYS A 288 15.81 4.94 -24.19
N LEU A 289 14.70 5.52 -23.75
CA LEU A 289 13.90 6.44 -24.56
C LEU A 289 14.73 7.65 -24.97
N ASP A 290 15.49 8.24 -24.05
CA ASP A 290 16.35 9.40 -24.34
C ASP A 290 17.47 9.06 -25.32
N GLN A 291 18.09 7.89 -25.20
CA GLN A 291 19.09 7.43 -26.18
C GLN A 291 18.50 7.28 -27.58
N GLU A 292 17.31 6.71 -27.69
CA GLU A 292 16.65 6.54 -28.97
C GLU A 292 16.14 7.88 -29.52
N ALA A 293 15.69 8.79 -28.66
CA ALA A 293 15.30 10.15 -29.03
C ALA A 293 16.46 10.93 -29.66
N VAL A 294 17.69 10.78 -29.16
CA VAL A 294 18.88 11.36 -29.79
C VAL A 294 19.10 10.80 -31.21
N ARG A 295 18.80 9.52 -31.45
CA ARG A 295 18.95 8.90 -32.77
C ARG A 295 17.84 9.29 -33.74
N GLN A 296 16.60 9.38 -33.26
CA GLN A 296 15.42 9.68 -34.06
C GLN A 296 15.16 11.18 -34.21
N GLY A 297 15.79 12.02 -33.39
CA GLY A 297 15.66 13.48 -33.36
C GLY A 297 14.69 14.01 -32.30
N ASP A 298 13.75 13.20 -31.83
CA ASP A 298 12.79 13.56 -30.79
C ASP A 298 12.19 12.31 -30.07
N ARG A 299 11.58 12.51 -28.90
CA ARG A 299 10.97 11.42 -28.09
C ARG A 299 9.75 10.78 -28.74
N ALA A 300 8.96 11.52 -29.52
CA ALA A 300 7.75 10.99 -30.17
C ALA A 300 8.11 10.00 -31.28
N SER A 301 9.14 10.32 -32.07
CA SER A 301 9.71 9.43 -33.08
C SER A 301 10.38 8.20 -32.43
N ALA A 302 11.05 8.39 -31.29
CA ALA A 302 11.62 7.27 -30.53
C ALA A 302 10.56 6.29 -30.00
N ILE A 303 9.47 6.77 -29.40
CA ILE A 303 8.39 5.88 -28.95
C ILE A 303 7.77 5.08 -30.10
N LYS A 304 7.62 5.66 -31.31
CA LYS A 304 7.12 4.89 -32.45
C LYS A 304 8.01 3.71 -32.83
N VAL A 305 9.32 3.82 -32.57
CA VAL A 305 10.29 2.74 -32.78
C VAL A 305 10.29 1.75 -31.61
N LEU A 306 10.26 2.24 -30.37
CA LEU A 306 10.33 1.43 -29.16
C LEU A 306 9.03 0.70 -28.83
N ALA A 307 7.88 1.32 -29.10
CA ALA A 307 6.55 0.79 -28.84
C ALA A 307 5.64 0.99 -30.08
N PRO A 308 5.94 0.35 -31.22
CA PRO A 308 5.17 0.50 -32.44
C PRO A 308 3.69 0.18 -32.20
N GLY A 309 2.80 1.04 -32.68
CA GLY A 309 1.36 0.93 -32.48
C GLY A 309 0.82 1.63 -31.22
N ALA A 310 1.69 2.05 -30.29
CA ALA A 310 1.27 2.92 -29.19
C ALA A 310 0.81 4.28 -29.72
N GLN A 311 -0.31 4.78 -29.19
CA GLN A 311 -0.85 6.10 -29.55
C GLN A 311 -0.46 7.10 -28.48
N VAL A 312 0.73 7.72 -28.63
CA VAL A 312 1.13 8.84 -27.77
C VAL A 312 0.74 10.14 -28.45
N LYS A 313 -0.10 10.94 -27.78
CA LYS A 313 -0.62 12.20 -28.34
C LYS A 313 0.34 13.33 -28.09
N GLU A 314 0.81 13.46 -26.86
CA GLU A 314 1.61 14.61 -26.43
C GLU A 314 2.72 14.19 -25.47
N PHE A 315 3.83 14.91 -25.54
CA PHE A 315 4.91 14.83 -24.56
C PHE A 315 4.98 16.14 -23.81
N PHE A 316 5.21 16.05 -22.50
CA PHE A 316 5.54 17.21 -21.69
C PHE A 316 6.96 17.11 -21.16
N SER A 317 7.49 18.27 -20.78
CA SER A 317 8.79 18.34 -20.11
C SER A 317 8.63 17.90 -18.65
N VAL A 318 9.29 16.80 -18.28
CA VAL A 318 9.29 16.27 -16.91
C VAL A 318 9.78 17.32 -15.90
N SER A 319 10.71 18.19 -16.29
CA SER A 319 11.21 19.25 -15.40
C SER A 319 10.25 20.43 -15.21
N ALA A 320 9.17 20.50 -15.99
CA ALA A 320 8.17 21.56 -15.90
C ALA A 320 6.84 21.06 -15.32
N HIS A 321 6.76 19.77 -14.98
CA HIS A 321 5.53 19.13 -14.50
C HIS A 321 5.81 18.27 -13.28
N VAL A 322 4.80 18.11 -12.44
CA VAL A 322 4.86 17.32 -11.20
C VAL A 322 3.58 16.50 -11.06
N VAL A 323 3.64 15.38 -10.35
CA VAL A 323 2.44 14.65 -9.95
C VAL A 323 1.81 15.37 -8.77
N THR A 324 0.58 15.85 -8.94
CA THR A 324 -0.18 16.53 -7.88
C THR A 324 -1.06 15.55 -7.11
N TRP A 325 -1.25 15.89 -5.85
CA TRP A 325 -1.99 15.15 -4.85
C TRP A 325 -3.15 16.00 -4.37
N THR A 326 -4.27 15.36 -4.04
CA THR A 326 -5.42 16.01 -3.41
C THR A 326 -5.06 16.47 -1.98
N PRO A 327 -5.88 17.35 -1.36
CA PRO A 327 -5.79 17.65 0.08
C PRO A 327 -5.72 16.42 1.00
N ASP A 328 -6.27 15.30 0.54
CA ASP A 328 -6.30 14.04 1.27
C ASP A 328 -5.08 13.17 1.06
N LEU A 329 -4.07 13.69 0.37
CA LEU A 329 -2.87 12.98 -0.03
C LEU A 329 -3.22 11.73 -0.85
N GLN A 330 -4.10 11.87 -1.84
CA GLN A 330 -4.25 10.88 -2.92
C GLN A 330 -3.66 11.43 -4.21
N GLU A 331 -2.96 10.61 -4.98
CA GLU A 331 -2.49 10.99 -6.31
C GLU A 331 -3.67 11.37 -7.20
N GLU A 332 -3.59 12.52 -7.87
CA GLU A 332 -4.68 13.05 -8.69
C GLU A 332 -4.32 13.09 -10.17
N THR A 333 -3.30 13.88 -10.53
CA THR A 333 -2.97 14.17 -11.93
C THR A 333 -1.53 14.66 -12.10
N ILE A 334 -1.15 14.98 -13.34
CA ILE A 334 0.13 15.62 -13.68
C ILE A 334 -0.16 17.08 -14.02
N SER A 335 0.47 18.01 -13.30
CA SER A 335 0.24 19.46 -13.43
C SER A 335 1.54 20.21 -13.68
N SER A 336 1.42 21.46 -14.15
CA SER A 336 2.57 22.38 -14.27
C SER A 336 3.16 22.68 -12.89
N ILE A 337 4.49 22.74 -12.80
CA ILE A 337 5.18 23.16 -11.58
C ILE A 337 4.82 24.60 -11.19
N ASP A 338 4.56 25.48 -12.16
CA ASP A 338 4.21 26.88 -11.91
C ASP A 338 2.85 27.02 -11.18
N ASP A 339 1.96 26.05 -11.38
CA ASP A 339 0.62 26.00 -10.80
C ASP A 339 0.54 25.11 -9.55
N SER A 340 1.69 24.58 -9.10
CA SER A 340 1.78 23.63 -7.99
C SER A 340 2.72 24.14 -6.88
N ALA A 341 2.55 23.60 -5.68
CA ALA A 341 3.44 23.85 -4.54
C ALA A 341 3.87 22.53 -3.91
N GLN A 342 5.11 22.44 -3.45
CA GLN A 342 5.61 21.24 -2.80
C GLN A 342 5.15 21.18 -1.34
N LEU A 343 4.68 20.01 -0.91
CA LEU A 343 4.26 19.75 0.46
C LEU A 343 5.32 18.96 1.23
N ARG A 344 5.34 19.16 2.55
CA ARG A 344 6.10 18.33 3.52
C ARG A 344 5.18 17.80 4.62
N PRO A 345 4.28 16.85 4.30
CA PRO A 345 3.35 16.33 5.29
C PRO A 345 4.10 15.63 6.44
N PRO A 346 3.73 15.88 7.71
CA PRO A 346 4.24 15.08 8.83
C PRO A 346 4.01 13.59 8.58
N GLY A 347 5.02 12.77 8.89
CA GLY A 347 4.96 11.31 8.70
C GLY A 347 5.20 10.82 7.26
N TRP A 348 5.38 11.71 6.28
CA TRP A 348 5.73 11.31 4.91
C TRP A 348 7.05 10.52 4.89
N PRO A 349 7.13 9.37 4.18
CA PRO A 349 8.38 8.60 4.11
C PRO A 349 9.51 9.40 3.48
N VAL A 350 10.67 9.42 4.13
CA VAL A 350 11.84 10.22 3.71
C VAL A 350 12.45 9.77 2.38
N GLU A 351 12.23 8.52 2.00
CA GLU A 351 12.69 7.93 0.74
C GLU A 351 11.71 8.12 -0.42
N ALA A 352 10.48 8.54 -0.15
CA ALA A 352 9.47 8.79 -1.17
C ALA A 352 9.67 10.17 -1.78
N LEU A 353 9.24 10.34 -3.04
CA LEU A 353 9.14 11.67 -3.65
C LEU A 353 8.19 12.54 -2.81
N GLU A 354 8.60 13.77 -2.53
CA GLU A 354 7.75 14.74 -1.82
C GLU A 354 6.51 15.05 -2.67
N PRO A 355 5.31 15.11 -2.07
CA PRO A 355 4.08 15.34 -2.80
C PRO A 355 3.95 16.80 -3.21
N TRP A 356 3.32 17.04 -4.35
CA TRP A 356 2.95 18.38 -4.81
C TRP A 356 1.43 18.53 -4.75
N ILE A 357 0.93 19.75 -4.57
CA ILE A 357 -0.50 20.07 -4.59
C ILE A 357 -0.75 21.24 -5.54
N GLN A 358 -1.94 21.31 -6.15
CA GLN A 358 -2.31 22.47 -6.96
C GLN A 358 -2.49 23.70 -6.06
N LYS A 359 -2.00 24.86 -6.50
CA LYS A 359 -2.10 26.10 -5.72
C LYS A 359 -3.55 26.51 -5.41
N CYS A 360 -4.50 26.17 -6.29
CA CYS A 360 -5.92 26.45 -6.06
C CYS A 360 -6.52 25.65 -4.89
N ASP A 361 -5.93 24.52 -4.50
CA ASP A 361 -6.39 23.75 -3.33
C ASP A 361 -5.85 24.30 -2.01
N LEU A 362 -4.80 25.12 -2.07
CA LEU A 362 -4.29 25.84 -0.90
C LEU A 362 -5.18 27.02 -0.52
N ASP A 363 -5.96 27.53 -1.48
CA ASP A 363 -6.85 28.67 -1.26
C ASP A 363 -7.88 28.33 -0.19
N ASN A 364 -7.76 28.98 0.97
CA ASN A 364 -8.62 28.83 2.16
C ASN A 364 -8.33 27.62 3.05
N ASP A 365 -7.25 26.86 2.82
CA ASP A 365 -6.81 25.82 3.75
C ASP A 365 -5.49 26.21 4.45
N ALA A 366 -5.64 26.79 5.65
CA ALA A 366 -4.50 27.21 6.46
C ALA A 366 -3.62 26.04 6.91
N ILE A 367 -4.17 24.83 7.00
CA ILE A 367 -3.46 23.64 7.44
C ILE A 367 -2.58 23.15 6.30
N LEU A 368 -3.12 23.01 5.09
CA LEU A 368 -2.33 22.67 3.90
C LEU A 368 -1.26 23.73 3.64
N THR A 369 -1.61 25.01 3.75
CA THR A 369 -0.65 26.11 3.62
C THR A 369 0.52 26.00 4.59
N SER A 370 0.27 25.55 5.83
CA SER A 370 1.33 25.34 6.83
C SER A 370 2.27 24.17 6.53
N MET A 371 1.92 23.29 5.60
CA MET A 371 2.73 22.16 5.16
C MET A 371 3.52 22.44 3.88
N VAL A 372 3.35 23.60 3.24
CA VAL A 372 4.13 23.99 2.05
C VAL A 372 5.58 24.21 2.44
N ALA A 373 6.53 23.76 1.61
CA ALA A 373 7.95 23.98 1.85
C ALA A 373 8.30 25.48 1.83
N GLU A 374 9.13 25.97 2.75
CA GLU A 374 9.45 27.41 2.90
C GLU A 374 10.17 28.04 1.69
N ASP A 375 10.71 27.22 0.79
CA ASP A 375 11.53 27.66 -0.35
C ASP A 375 10.73 27.82 -1.68
N ASP A 376 9.43 27.53 -1.67
CA ASP A 376 8.48 27.70 -2.80
C ASP A 376 7.60 28.94 -2.63
#